data_AF-A0A1W2FL02-F1
#
_entry.id   AF-A0A1W2FL02-F1
#
_cell.length_a   1.000
_cell.length_b   1.000
_cell.length_c   1.000
_cell.angle_alpha   90.00
_cell.angle_beta   90.00
_cell.angle_gamma   90.00
#
_symmetry.space_group_name_H-M   'P 1'
#
loop_
_entity.id
_entity.type
_entity.pdbx_description
1 polymer ?
#
loop_
_entity_poly.entity_id
_entity_poly.type
_entity_poly.pdbx_seq_one_letter_code
_entity_poly.pdbx_strand_id
1 'polypeptide(L)'
;MWTSHGWPAALAGTTLVAMTDDLLDCVPPLAVGVPVVGVVMTFATAVYHGPRQLWDFTCNPPLIWIGSSAEGAGQTVVTWAAGDDADELLAMPEQMRFDRALASVRTITGNCGAMYTAAETRMWTDR
;
A
#
# COMPACT_ATOMS: atom_id res chain seq x y z
N MET A 1 11.58 -27.38 17.58
CA MET A 1 10.43 -27.20 18.50
C MET A 1 10.35 -25.71 18.78
N TRP A 2 9.51 -24.96 18.05
CA TRP A 2 9.32 -23.52 18.28
C TRP A 2 8.01 -23.32 19.03
N THR A 3 8.09 -22.73 20.22
CA THR A 3 6.95 -22.36 21.05
C THR A 3 6.57 -20.91 20.75
N SER A 4 5.29 -20.71 20.46
CA SER A 4 4.61 -19.43 20.38
C SER A 4 4.69 -18.66 21.71
N HIS A 5 4.95 -17.36 21.67
CA HIS A 5 4.66 -16.45 22.79
C HIS A 5 3.78 -15.31 22.27
N GLY A 6 2.54 -15.29 22.78
CA GLY A 6 1.52 -14.30 22.49
C GLY A 6 1.78 -12.96 23.16
N TRP A 7 1.15 -11.91 22.62
CA TRP A 7 1.21 -10.54 23.12
C TRP A 7 0.17 -10.27 24.21
N PRO A 8 0.48 -9.45 25.24
CA PRO A 8 -0.47 -9.09 26.27
C PRO A 8 -1.42 -7.98 25.80
N ALA A 9 -2.68 -8.11 26.19
CA ALA A 9 -3.71 -7.10 26.05
C ALA A 9 -3.44 -5.89 26.97
N ALA A 10 -3.41 -4.67 26.41
CA ALA A 10 -4.02 -3.46 26.96
C ALA A 10 -3.50 -2.19 26.27
N LEU A 11 -4.17 -1.75 25.21
CA LEU A 11 -4.42 -0.32 24.96
C LEU A 11 -5.86 -0.21 24.47
N ALA A 12 -6.75 0.08 25.41
CA ALA A 12 -8.15 0.37 25.17
C ALA A 12 -8.30 1.76 24.55
N GLY A 13 -9.12 1.88 23.52
CA GLY A 13 -9.79 3.15 23.20
C GLY A 13 -9.33 3.90 21.96
N THR A 14 -9.08 3.25 20.84
CA THR A 14 -9.32 3.81 19.49
C THR A 14 -9.54 2.62 18.57
N THR A 15 -10.72 2.49 17.97
CA THR A 15 -10.99 1.43 16.98
C THR A 15 -10.22 1.75 15.70
N LEU A 16 -8.89 1.54 15.71
CA LEU A 16 -8.21 1.11 14.51
C LEU A 16 -8.79 -0.28 14.23
N VAL A 17 -9.74 -0.35 13.30
CA VAL A 17 -10.11 -1.63 12.70
C VAL A 17 -8.81 -2.23 12.23
N ALA A 18 -8.41 -3.31 12.90
CA ALA A 18 -7.19 -4.04 12.62
C ALA A 18 -7.11 -4.24 11.11
N MET A 19 -6.08 -3.67 10.48
CA MET A 19 -5.54 -4.16 9.23
C MET A 19 -5.18 -5.62 9.53
N THR A 20 -6.07 -6.55 9.23
CA THR A 20 -5.79 -7.97 9.45
C THR A 20 -4.71 -8.38 8.46
N ASP A 21 -3.82 -9.26 8.94
CA ASP A 21 -2.69 -9.84 8.19
C ASP A 21 -3.09 -10.41 6.80
N ASP A 22 -4.38 -10.66 6.57
CA ASP A 22 -4.95 -11.10 5.28
C ASP A 22 -4.64 -10.16 4.09
N LEU A 23 -4.41 -8.86 4.35
CA LEU A 23 -4.00 -7.92 3.30
C LEU A 23 -2.52 -8.04 2.91
N LEU A 24 -1.68 -8.51 3.85
CA LEU A 24 -0.25 -8.72 3.63
C LEU A 24 0.00 -10.02 2.87
N ASP A 25 -0.84 -11.04 3.07
CA ASP A 25 -0.74 -12.34 2.37
C ASP A 25 -1.04 -12.28 0.86
N CYS A 26 -1.64 -11.18 0.39
CA CYS A 26 -1.94 -10.98 -1.03
C CYS A 26 -0.79 -10.40 -1.84
N VAL A 27 0.31 -9.99 -1.20
CA VAL A 27 1.55 -9.63 -1.90
C VAL A 27 2.25 -10.94 -2.27
N PRO A 28 2.50 -11.23 -3.56
CA PRO A 28 3.11 -12.50 -3.94
C PRO A 28 4.49 -12.63 -3.28
N PRO A 29 4.90 -13.85 -2.86
CA PRO A 29 6.22 -14.10 -2.31
C PRO A 29 7.26 -13.86 -3.41
N LEU A 30 7.82 -12.65 -3.43
CA LEU A 30 8.95 -12.32 -4.27
C LEU A 30 10.18 -13.04 -3.72
N ALA A 31 11.01 -13.53 -4.64
CA ALA A 31 12.21 -14.31 -4.32
C ALA A 31 13.02 -13.66 -3.17
N VAL A 32 13.47 -14.49 -2.23
CA VAL A 32 14.27 -14.09 -1.07
C VAL A 32 15.38 -13.14 -1.49
N GLY A 33 15.38 -11.91 -0.95
CA GLY A 33 16.42 -10.90 -1.19
C GLY A 33 16.05 -9.78 -2.17
N VAL A 34 14.86 -9.78 -2.78
CA VAL A 34 14.40 -8.66 -3.61
C VAL A 34 13.73 -7.60 -2.74
N PRO A 35 14.16 -6.31 -2.79
CA PRO A 35 13.51 -5.24 -2.03
C PRO A 35 12.08 -5.04 -2.53
N VAL A 36 11.14 -4.87 -1.60
CA VAL A 36 9.75 -4.53 -1.91
C VAL A 36 9.38 -3.28 -1.12
N VAL A 37 8.79 -2.31 -1.80
CA VAL A 37 8.28 -1.08 -1.19
C VAL A 37 6.84 -0.85 -1.59
N GLY A 38 6.04 -0.48 -0.60
CA GLY A 38 4.65 -0.11 -0.75
C GLY A 38 4.40 1.29 -0.19
N VAL A 39 3.45 2.01 -0.79
CA VAL A 39 2.86 3.22 -0.19
C VAL A 39 1.39 2.95 0.01
N VAL A 40 0.96 3.02 1.27
CA VAL A 40 -0.44 2.90 1.66
C VAL A 40 -1.01 4.31 1.72
N MET A 41 -2.05 4.59 0.94
CA MET A 41 -2.72 5.89 0.87
C MET A 41 -4.18 5.75 1.27
N THR A 42 -4.66 6.65 2.14
CA THR A 42 -6.07 6.74 2.53
C THR A 42 -6.73 7.94 1.85
N PHE A 43 -7.84 7.72 1.18
CA PHE A 43 -8.61 8.73 0.47
C PHE A 43 -9.94 8.98 1.18
N ALA A 44 -10.40 10.24 1.20
CA ALA A 44 -11.67 10.62 1.81
C ALA A 44 -12.89 10.06 1.06
N THR A 45 -12.74 9.81 -0.24
CA THR A 45 -13.76 9.22 -1.11
C THR A 45 -13.16 8.06 -1.89
N ALA A 46 -14.02 7.19 -2.43
CA ALA A 46 -13.55 6.17 -3.37
C ALA A 46 -12.89 6.84 -4.59
N VAL A 47 -11.71 6.35 -4.95
CA VAL A 47 -10.96 6.75 -6.15
C VAL A 47 -11.21 5.80 -7.31
N TYR A 48 -11.61 4.56 -7.04
CA TYR A 48 -11.88 3.52 -8.04
C TYR A 48 -12.88 2.45 -7.55
N HIS A 49 -13.77 2.00 -8.44
CA HIS A 49 -14.85 1.02 -8.14
C HIS A 49 -14.74 -0.30 -8.92
N GLY A 50 -13.68 -0.50 -9.71
CA GLY A 50 -13.50 -1.70 -10.52
C GLY A 50 -12.74 -2.83 -9.79
N PRO A 51 -11.92 -3.62 -10.51
CA PRO A 51 -11.12 -4.69 -9.94
C PRO A 51 -10.24 -4.25 -8.77
N ARG A 52 -10.00 -5.17 -7.83
CA ARG A 52 -9.19 -4.92 -6.63
C ARG A 52 -7.70 -4.81 -6.91
N GLN A 53 -7.22 -5.24 -8.08
CA GLN A 53 -5.82 -5.16 -8.47
C GLN A 53 -5.75 -4.63 -9.89
N LEU A 54 -4.83 -3.68 -10.09
CA LEU A 54 -4.58 -3.04 -11.37
C LEU A 54 -3.07 -2.85 -11.53
N TRP A 55 -2.60 -2.75 -12.76
CA TRP A 55 -1.20 -2.54 -13.07
C TRP A 55 -1.02 -1.69 -14.32
N ASP A 56 0.04 -0.89 -14.32
CA ASP A 56 0.58 -0.22 -15.49
C ASP A 56 2.10 -0.11 -15.32
N PHE A 57 2.84 -0.89 -16.11
CA PHE A 57 4.31 -0.94 -16.06
C PHE A 57 4.99 0.28 -16.70
N THR A 58 4.22 1.26 -17.18
CA THR A 58 4.75 2.59 -17.51
C THR A 58 4.85 3.51 -16.30
N CYS A 59 4.25 3.11 -15.17
CA CYS A 59 4.32 3.80 -13.88
C CYS A 59 5.34 3.14 -12.94
N ASN A 60 5.86 3.91 -11.99
CA ASN A 60 6.61 3.38 -10.84
C ASN A 60 6.10 4.10 -9.58
N PRO A 61 5.43 3.44 -8.60
CA PRO A 61 5.13 2.01 -8.55
C PRO A 61 4.11 1.57 -9.62
N PRO A 62 4.28 0.39 -10.25
CA PRO A 62 3.42 -0.06 -11.35
C PRO A 62 2.13 -0.77 -10.91
N LEU A 63 2.08 -1.28 -9.68
CA LEU A 63 0.99 -2.12 -9.19
C LEU A 63 0.20 -1.38 -8.12
N ILE A 64 -1.13 -1.45 -8.20
CA ILE A 64 -2.02 -0.92 -7.16
C ILE A 64 -3.03 -1.96 -6.71
N TRP A 65 -3.25 -1.99 -5.40
CA TRP A 65 -4.31 -2.75 -4.75
C TRP A 65 -5.35 -1.80 -4.16
N ILE A 66 -6.60 -2.05 -4.48
CA ILE A 66 -7.76 -1.25 -4.07
C ILE A 66 -8.41 -1.90 -2.85
N GLY A 67 -8.26 -1.22 -1.71
CA GLY A 67 -8.87 -1.62 -0.46
C GLY A 67 -10.35 -1.36 -0.39
N SER A 68 -11.02 -2.11 0.51
CA SER A 68 -12.45 -1.96 0.73
C SER A 68 -12.76 -0.57 1.25
N SER A 69 -13.58 0.15 0.49
CA SER A 69 -14.41 1.25 0.95
C SER A 69 -15.80 0.68 1.25
N ALA A 70 -16.35 0.96 2.43
CA ALA A 70 -17.81 1.00 2.51
C ALA A 70 -18.27 2.23 1.70
N GLU A 71 -19.42 2.19 1.03
CA GLU A 71 -19.94 3.35 0.30
C GLU A 71 -19.93 4.60 1.21
N GLY A 72 -19.23 5.65 0.79
CA GLY A 72 -19.10 6.90 1.55
C GLY A 72 -18.06 6.90 2.68
N ALA A 73 -17.32 5.82 2.93
CA ALA A 73 -16.36 5.70 4.04
C ALA A 73 -14.88 5.99 3.67
N GLY A 74 -14.63 6.55 2.49
CA GLY A 74 -13.27 6.70 1.95
C GLY A 74 -12.70 5.37 1.43
N GLN A 75 -11.46 5.38 0.93
CA GLN A 75 -10.84 4.20 0.32
C GLN A 75 -9.34 4.15 0.62
N THR A 76 -8.83 2.96 0.93
CA THR A 76 -7.38 2.74 1.03
C THR A 76 -6.86 2.17 -0.27
N VAL A 77 -5.74 2.69 -0.77
CA VAL A 77 -5.04 2.16 -1.95
C VAL A 77 -3.60 1.88 -1.56
N VAL A 78 -3.09 0.72 -1.96
CA VAL A 78 -1.69 0.36 -1.76
C VAL A 78 -1.02 0.32 -3.12
N THR A 79 -0.03 1.17 -3.34
CA THR A 79 0.85 1.08 -4.52
C THR A 79 2.10 0.33 -4.15
N TRP A 80 2.64 -0.54 -4.98
CA TRP A 80 3.88 -1.24 -4.65
C TRP A 80 4.75 -1.56 -5.86
N ALA A 81 6.05 -1.70 -5.59
CA ALA A 81 7.09 -2.04 -6.54
C ALA A 81 8.08 -3.02 -5.89
N ALA A 82 8.86 -3.70 -6.73
CA ALA A 82 9.88 -4.65 -6.33
C ALA A 82 11.15 -4.47 -7.15
N GLY A 83 12.29 -4.90 -6.61
CA GLY A 83 13.58 -4.87 -7.32
C GLY A 83 14.06 -3.44 -7.58
N ASP A 84 14.59 -3.18 -8.77
CA ASP A 84 15.18 -1.88 -9.13
C ASP A 84 14.19 -0.70 -8.97
N ASP A 85 12.91 -0.92 -9.30
CA ASP A 85 11.85 0.08 -9.11
C ASP A 85 11.65 0.42 -7.63
N ALA A 86 11.75 -0.60 -6.76
CA ALA A 86 11.69 -0.40 -5.31
C ALA A 86 12.92 0.35 -4.81
N ASP A 87 14.12 0.02 -5.29
CA ASP A 87 15.35 0.74 -4.93
C ASP A 87 15.30 2.21 -5.37
N GLU A 88 14.77 2.51 -6.56
CA GLU A 88 14.54 3.89 -7.03
C GLU A 88 13.64 4.65 -6.05
N LEU A 89 12.50 4.07 -5.68
CA LEU A 89 11.55 4.67 -4.74
C LEU A 89 12.15 4.83 -3.34
N LEU A 90 12.95 3.86 -2.87
CA LEU A 90 13.59 3.89 -1.56
C LEU A 90 14.68 4.97 -1.48
N ALA A 91 15.35 5.29 -2.59
CA ALA A 91 16.32 6.38 -2.69
C ALA A 91 15.69 7.78 -2.64
N MET A 92 14.37 7.90 -2.86
CA MET A 92 13.66 9.18 -2.82
C MET A 92 13.35 9.65 -1.39
N PRO A 93 13.29 10.98 -1.15
CA PRO A 93 12.63 11.53 0.02
C PRO A 93 11.18 11.05 0.11
N GLU A 94 10.69 10.82 1.32
CA GLU A 94 9.37 10.22 1.56
C GLU A 94 8.23 10.95 0.85
N GLN A 95 8.19 12.29 0.92
CA GLN A 95 7.16 13.06 0.24
C GLN A 95 7.17 12.86 -1.28
N MET A 96 8.36 12.80 -1.89
CA MET A 96 8.50 12.55 -3.33
C MET A 96 8.01 11.14 -3.71
N ARG A 97 8.23 10.15 -2.83
CA ARG A 97 7.69 8.80 -2.98
C ARG A 97 6.16 8.81 -2.94
N PHE A 98 5.56 9.59 -2.04
CA PHE A 98 4.09 9.74 -1.98
C PHE A 98 3.53 10.42 -3.22
N ASP A 99 4.17 11.48 -3.70
CA ASP A 99 3.76 12.19 -4.91
C ASP A 99 3.83 11.26 -6.14
N ARG A 100 4.87 10.43 -6.21
CA ARG A 100 5.08 9.42 -7.23
C ARG A 100 4.02 8.30 -7.16
N ALA A 101 3.75 7.77 -5.98
CA ALA A 101 2.68 6.80 -5.75
C ALA A 101 1.29 7.36 -6.12
N LEU A 102 1.00 8.61 -5.76
CA LEU A 102 -0.24 9.28 -6.12
C LEU A 102 -0.37 9.46 -7.63
N ALA A 103 0.72 9.78 -8.33
CA ALA A 103 0.74 9.83 -9.79
C ALA A 103 0.36 8.48 -10.41
N SER A 104 0.91 7.37 -9.92
CA SER A 104 0.51 6.02 -10.35
C SER A 104 -0.99 5.76 -10.13
N VAL A 105 -1.52 6.11 -8.95
CA VAL A 105 -2.97 5.95 -8.67
C VAL A 105 -3.80 6.73 -9.68
N ARG A 106 -3.45 7.99 -9.95
CA ARG A 106 -4.20 8.84 -10.90
C ARG A 106 -4.18 8.26 -12.31
N THR A 107 -3.01 7.80 -12.78
CA THR A 107 -2.86 7.20 -14.10
C THR A 107 -3.64 5.90 -14.21
N ILE A 108 -3.42 4.97 -13.28
CA ILE A 108 -3.98 3.61 -13.36
C ILE A 108 -5.49 3.60 -13.14
N THR A 109 -6.02 4.44 -12.25
CA THR A 109 -7.47 4.53 -12.00
C THR A 109 -8.20 5.46 -12.98
N GLY A 110 -7.46 6.27 -13.75
CA GLY A 110 -8.01 7.35 -14.57
C GLY A 110 -8.56 8.54 -13.77
N ASN A 111 -8.36 8.58 -12.44
CA ASN A 111 -8.86 9.63 -11.57
C ASN A 111 -7.80 10.70 -11.30
N CYS A 112 -7.63 11.64 -12.23
CA CYS A 112 -6.66 12.74 -12.10
C CYS A 112 -6.89 13.64 -10.86
N GLY A 113 -8.10 13.66 -10.31
CA GLY A 113 -8.47 14.45 -9.13
C GLY A 113 -8.19 13.77 -7.79
N ALA A 114 -7.73 12.52 -7.78
CA ALA A 114 -7.47 11.77 -6.55
C ALA A 114 -6.49 12.51 -5.63
N MET A 115 -6.83 12.61 -4.34
CA MET A 115 -6.02 13.22 -3.28
C MET A 115 -6.13 12.38 -2.02
N TYR A 116 -4.99 11.93 -1.50
CA TYR A 116 -4.96 11.22 -0.23
C TYR A 116 -5.07 12.20 0.95
N THR A 117 -5.53 11.70 2.08
CA THR A 117 -5.62 12.38 3.37
C THR A 117 -4.52 11.93 4.33
N ALA A 118 -4.02 10.71 4.14
CA ALA A 118 -2.88 10.15 4.85
C ALA A 118 -2.11 9.20 3.92
N ALA A 119 -0.80 9.09 4.13
CA ALA A 119 0.05 8.14 3.44
C ALA A 119 1.15 7.61 4.37
N GLU A 120 1.56 6.36 4.18
CA GLU A 120 2.72 5.76 4.86
C GLU A 120 3.51 4.88 3.90
N THR A 121 4.83 4.83 4.07
CA THR A 121 5.68 3.86 3.38
C THR A 121 5.73 2.55 4.18
N ARG A 122 5.52 1.42 3.52
CA ARG A 122 5.82 0.08 4.03
C ARG A 122 6.99 -0.49 3.23
N MET A 123 7.97 -1.02 3.95
CA MET A 123 9.13 -1.69 3.35
C MET A 123 9.14 -3.13 3.83
N TRP A 124 9.38 -4.05 2.91
CA TRP A 124 9.64 -5.44 3.24
C TRP A 124 11.06 -5.73 2.79
N THR A 125 11.96 -5.80 3.78
CA THR A 125 13.34 -6.22 3.59
C THR A 125 13.60 -7.31 4.61
N ASP A 126 13.53 -8.56 4.20
CA ASP A 126 14.03 -9.67 5.03
C ASP A 126 15.56 -9.57 5.04
N ARG A 127 16.11 -8.95 6.08
CA ARG A 127 17.50 -9.16 6.50
C ARG A 127 17.53 -9.77 7.89
#